data_AF-A0A9P4HF55-F1
#
_entry.id   AF-A0A9P4HF55-F1
#
_cell.length_a   1.000
_cell.length_b   1.000
_cell.length_c   1.000
_cell.angle_alpha   90.00
_cell.angle_beta   90.00
_cell.angle_gamma   90.00
#
_symmetry.space_group_name_H-M   'P 1'
#
loop_
_entity.id
_entity.type
_entity.pdbx_description
1 polymer ?
#
loop_
_entity_poly.entity_id
_entity_poly.type
_entity_poly.pdbx_seq_one_letter_code
_entity_poly.pdbx_strand_id
1 'polypeptide(L)'
;MSWGALGQRSSAPTSDVVDGDLSGSRDFVQLRIGPNQEVHTLQKQVVWDRPYFRNTRTGTNHFTINQDNAWELCHPRLVHVETEDFQFVAEWLTDGEFGIRSPDDKEQTKEAIAQCVAAWEAAEKLDMDDMLEDIANKVKFFEWDNEDVLTLAILVYRSSGPRLPAHELMREWISSFLAHHFWIYIKDETIGNAFRKRVRQLRELERDILKKRSENLTTGIEDTDQESDEEQINDADL
;
A
#
# COMPACT_ATOMS: atom_id res chain seq x y z
N MET A 1 -12.93 -50.88 -13.02
CA MET A 1 -12.65 -49.69 -12.18
C MET A 1 -11.69 -48.81 -12.96
N SER A 2 -12.16 -47.66 -13.43
CA SER A 2 -11.44 -46.75 -14.33
C SER A 2 -10.95 -45.55 -13.54
N TRP A 3 -9.66 -45.24 -13.60
CA TRP A 3 -9.08 -44.03 -13.02
C TRP A 3 -8.97 -42.99 -14.14
N GLY A 4 -9.76 -41.92 -14.02
CA GLY A 4 -9.75 -40.77 -14.94
C GLY A 4 -8.51 -39.91 -14.73
N ALA A 5 -7.84 -39.59 -15.82
CA ALA A 5 -6.70 -38.68 -15.86
C ALA A 5 -7.16 -37.22 -15.69
N LEU A 6 -6.77 -36.61 -14.58
CA LEU A 6 -6.75 -35.16 -14.36
C LEU A 6 -5.35 -34.65 -14.71
N GLY A 7 -5.26 -33.64 -15.58
CA GLY A 7 -4.00 -32.92 -15.81
C GLY A 7 -3.83 -32.34 -17.21
N GLN A 8 -4.78 -31.55 -17.71
CA GLN A 8 -4.45 -30.63 -18.81
C GLN A 8 -3.71 -29.44 -18.22
N ARG A 9 -2.37 -29.49 -18.26
CA ARG A 9 -1.52 -28.32 -18.12
C ARG A 9 -1.78 -27.41 -19.33
N SER A 10 -2.39 -26.25 -19.10
CA SER A 10 -2.56 -25.22 -20.11
C SER A 10 -1.17 -24.73 -20.55
N SER A 11 -0.82 -24.97 -21.82
CA SER A 11 0.42 -24.51 -22.44
C SER A 11 0.31 -23.02 -22.79
N ALA A 12 1.30 -22.23 -22.39
CA ALA A 12 1.43 -20.81 -22.72
C ALA A 12 1.58 -20.61 -24.26
N PRO A 13 0.92 -19.61 -24.88
CA PRO A 13 1.10 -19.31 -26.29
C PRO A 13 2.38 -18.50 -26.54
N THR A 14 3.11 -18.86 -27.60
CA THR A 14 4.22 -18.08 -28.18
C THR A 14 3.67 -17.03 -29.14
N SER A 15 3.87 -15.76 -28.78
CA SER A 15 3.79 -14.51 -29.57
C SER A 15 3.36 -14.62 -31.05
N ASP A 16 2.21 -14.03 -31.37
CA ASP A 16 1.85 -13.57 -32.72
C ASP A 16 1.81 -12.02 -32.74
N VAL A 17 2.24 -11.40 -33.83
CA VAL A 17 2.29 -9.94 -33.99
C VAL A 17 0.87 -9.41 -34.26
N VAL A 18 0.39 -8.49 -33.42
CA VAL A 18 -0.96 -7.89 -33.52
C VAL A 18 -0.90 -6.60 -34.36
N ASP A 19 -1.53 -6.63 -35.53
CA ASP A 19 -1.86 -5.45 -36.34
C ASP A 19 -3.41 -5.38 -36.43
N GLY A 20 -4.05 -4.68 -35.48
CA GLY A 20 -5.52 -4.61 -35.35
C GLY A 20 -6.02 -4.22 -33.94
N ASP A 21 -7.34 -3.98 -33.82
CA ASP A 21 -8.04 -3.63 -32.58
C ASP A 21 -7.74 -4.66 -31.46
N LEU A 22 -7.18 -4.18 -30.34
CA LEU A 22 -6.66 -5.00 -29.25
C LEU A 22 -7.75 -5.86 -28.58
N SER A 23 -9.02 -5.49 -28.78
CA SER A 23 -10.19 -6.18 -28.23
C SER A 23 -10.28 -7.66 -28.61
N GLY A 24 -9.74 -8.07 -29.77
CA GLY A 24 -9.79 -9.46 -30.26
C GLY A 24 -8.54 -10.29 -29.99
N SER A 25 -7.48 -9.72 -29.41
CA SER A 25 -6.21 -10.42 -29.21
C SER A 25 -6.24 -11.33 -27.98
N ARG A 26 -5.73 -12.57 -28.14
CA ARG A 26 -5.60 -13.55 -27.05
C ARG A 26 -4.52 -13.17 -26.03
N ASP A 27 -3.73 -12.15 -26.34
CA ASP A 27 -2.60 -11.68 -25.54
C ASP A 27 -3.02 -10.58 -24.55
N PHE A 28 -4.29 -10.17 -24.55
CA PHE A 28 -4.81 -9.16 -23.63
C PHE A 28 -5.93 -9.71 -22.75
N VAL A 29 -6.12 -9.05 -21.61
CA VAL A 29 -7.18 -9.29 -20.64
C VAL A 29 -7.93 -7.98 -20.43
N GLN A 30 -9.26 -8.06 -20.46
CA GLN A 30 -10.15 -6.98 -20.10
C GLN A 30 -10.47 -7.04 -18.60
N LEU A 31 -10.46 -5.88 -17.96
CA LEU A 31 -10.86 -5.68 -16.57
C LEU A 31 -11.97 -4.62 -16.54
N ARG A 32 -13.07 -4.93 -15.88
CA ARG A 32 -14.19 -3.98 -15.70
C ARG A 32 -14.06 -3.29 -14.35
N ILE A 33 -13.67 -2.02 -14.37
CA ILE A 33 -13.30 -1.24 -13.19
C ILE A 33 -14.45 -0.33 -12.77
N GLY A 34 -14.63 -0.20 -11.46
CA GLY A 34 -15.53 0.74 -10.85
C GLY A 34 -17.02 0.43 -11.03
N PRO A 35 -17.89 1.27 -10.45
CA PRO A 35 -19.34 1.08 -10.49
C PRO A 35 -19.89 1.17 -11.92
N ASN A 36 -19.21 1.92 -12.80
CA ASN A 36 -19.59 2.10 -14.20
C ASN A 36 -19.06 0.99 -15.12
N GLN A 37 -18.27 0.04 -14.59
CA GLN A 37 -17.68 -1.06 -15.34
C GLN A 37 -16.85 -0.62 -16.56
N GLU A 38 -16.03 0.41 -16.37
CA GLU A 38 -15.14 0.91 -17.40
C GLU A 38 -14.12 -0.17 -17.79
N VAL A 39 -13.94 -0.39 -19.09
CA VAL A 39 -13.11 -1.48 -19.60
C VAL A 39 -11.66 -1.01 -19.72
N HIS A 40 -10.81 -1.56 -18.86
CA HIS A 40 -9.35 -1.46 -18.99
C HIS A 40 -8.80 -2.72 -19.66
N THR A 41 -7.82 -2.54 -20.54
CA THR A 41 -7.17 -3.65 -21.24
C THR A 41 -5.70 -3.71 -20.86
N LEU A 42 -5.26 -4.84 -20.33
CA LEU A 42 -3.86 -5.10 -19.95
C LEU A 42 -3.31 -6.30 -20.71
N GLN A 43 -1.99 -6.39 -20.83
CA GLN A 43 -1.37 -7.61 -21.34
C GLN A 43 -1.73 -8.78 -20.43
N LYS A 44 -2.17 -9.89 -21.04
CA LYS A 44 -2.60 -11.07 -20.31
C LYS A 44 -1.48 -11.60 -19.42
N GLN A 45 -0.24 -11.60 -19.88
CA GLN A 45 0.89 -12.12 -19.13
C GLN A 45 1.07 -11.39 -17.79
N VAL A 46 0.99 -10.05 -17.78
CA VAL A 46 1.22 -9.26 -16.56
C VAL A 46 0.17 -9.47 -15.48
N VAL A 47 -1.06 -9.81 -15.87
CA VAL A 47 -2.15 -10.15 -14.94
C VAL A 47 -2.11 -11.64 -14.58
N TRP A 48 -1.86 -12.50 -15.56
CA TRP A 48 -1.90 -13.95 -15.39
C TRP A 48 -0.77 -14.48 -14.51
N ASP A 49 0.41 -13.86 -14.52
CA ASP A 49 1.54 -14.34 -13.74
C ASP A 49 1.36 -14.10 -12.23
N ARG A 50 0.41 -13.23 -11.84
CA ARG A 50 0.12 -12.88 -10.45
C ARG A 50 -0.75 -13.93 -9.75
N PRO A 51 -0.28 -14.55 -8.65
CA PRO A 51 -1.02 -15.62 -7.97
C PRO A 51 -2.38 -15.18 -7.40
N TYR A 52 -2.49 -13.95 -6.89
CA TYR A 52 -3.71 -13.43 -6.26
C TYR A 52 -4.89 -13.31 -7.26
N PHE A 53 -4.62 -13.06 -8.54
CA PHE A 53 -5.64 -13.09 -9.60
C PHE A 53 -6.04 -14.50 -10.06
N ARG A 54 -5.23 -15.52 -9.72
CA ARG A 54 -5.49 -16.93 -10.05
C ARG A 54 -5.96 -17.76 -8.86
N ASN A 55 -6.21 -17.13 -7.72
CA ASN A 55 -6.51 -17.86 -6.50
C ASN A 55 -7.90 -18.53 -6.57
N THR A 56 -7.90 -19.79 -7.00
CA THR A 56 -9.13 -20.60 -7.11
C THR A 56 -9.68 -21.03 -5.75
N ARG A 57 -8.91 -20.88 -4.66
CA ARG A 57 -9.30 -21.37 -3.32
C ARG A 57 -10.47 -20.58 -2.75
N THR A 58 -10.57 -19.30 -3.07
CA THR A 58 -11.73 -18.48 -2.72
C THR A 58 -12.85 -18.60 -3.75
N GLY A 59 -12.58 -19.13 -4.95
CA GLY A 59 -13.53 -19.24 -6.06
C GLY A 59 -14.04 -17.89 -6.57
N THR A 60 -13.51 -16.78 -6.07
CA THR A 60 -13.98 -15.43 -6.37
C THR A 60 -13.30 -14.84 -7.58
N ASN A 61 -12.03 -15.18 -7.81
CA ASN A 61 -11.18 -14.55 -8.82
C ASN A 61 -10.88 -15.58 -9.90
N HIS A 62 -11.27 -15.30 -11.15
CA HIS A 62 -11.02 -16.22 -12.26
C HIS A 62 -11.01 -15.49 -13.60
N PHE A 63 -10.43 -16.14 -14.61
CA PHE A 63 -10.42 -15.65 -15.98
C PHE A 63 -11.48 -16.38 -16.81
N THR A 64 -12.27 -15.64 -17.58
CA THR A 64 -13.26 -16.18 -18.51
C THR A 64 -13.07 -15.62 -19.91
N ILE A 65 -13.70 -16.24 -20.90
CA ILE A 65 -13.83 -15.67 -22.24
C ILE A 65 -15.21 -14.98 -22.30
N ASN A 66 -15.23 -13.71 -22.69
CA ASN A 66 -16.46 -12.91 -22.77
C ASN A 66 -17.17 -13.09 -24.12
N GLN A 67 -18.26 -12.33 -24.33
CA GLN A 67 -19.08 -12.41 -25.56
C GLN A 67 -18.32 -11.97 -26.82
N ASP A 68 -17.31 -11.12 -26.65
CA ASP A 68 -16.44 -10.63 -27.73
C ASP A 68 -15.24 -11.55 -27.98
N ASN A 69 -15.23 -12.74 -27.37
CA ASN A 69 -14.16 -13.72 -27.45
C ASN A 69 -12.80 -13.20 -26.90
N ALA A 70 -12.84 -12.22 -26.00
CA ALA A 70 -11.69 -11.68 -25.29
C ALA A 70 -11.55 -12.33 -23.89
N TRP A 71 -10.33 -12.40 -23.36
CA TRP A 71 -10.14 -12.79 -21.96
C TRP A 71 -10.61 -11.68 -21.02
N GLU A 72 -11.29 -12.05 -19.95
CA GLU A 72 -11.79 -11.13 -18.93
C GLU A 72 -11.38 -11.64 -17.54
N LEU A 73 -10.87 -10.74 -16.69
CA LEU A 73 -10.66 -11.04 -15.27
C LEU A 73 -11.96 -10.74 -14.50
N CYS A 74 -12.57 -11.77 -13.96
CA CYS A 74 -13.67 -11.65 -13.02
C CYS A 74 -13.11 -11.57 -11.60
N HIS A 75 -13.17 -10.39 -10.98
CA HIS A 75 -12.77 -10.16 -9.59
C HIS A 75 -13.84 -9.31 -8.88
N PRO A 76 -14.42 -9.78 -7.76
CA PRO A 76 -15.63 -9.18 -7.17
C PRO A 76 -15.39 -7.77 -6.61
N ARG A 77 -14.14 -7.41 -6.34
CA ARG A 77 -13.78 -6.09 -5.81
C ARG A 77 -13.48 -5.04 -6.88
N LEU A 78 -13.34 -5.41 -8.16
CA LEU A 78 -13.03 -4.41 -9.21
C LEU A 78 -14.12 -3.33 -9.31
N VAL A 79 -15.38 -3.68 -9.03
CA VAL A 79 -16.51 -2.74 -8.97
C VAL A 79 -16.40 -1.69 -7.86
N HIS A 80 -15.51 -1.90 -6.88
CA HIS A 80 -15.27 -1.00 -5.75
C HIS A 80 -13.95 -0.23 -5.85
N VAL A 81 -13.24 -0.37 -6.97
CA VAL A 81 -12.02 0.38 -7.27
C VAL A 81 -12.42 1.51 -8.20
N GLU A 82 -12.06 2.75 -7.86
CA GLU A 82 -12.27 3.89 -8.75
C GLU A 82 -11.35 3.75 -9.98
N THR A 83 -11.85 4.11 -11.17
CA THR A 83 -11.08 4.00 -12.42
C THR A 83 -9.76 4.75 -12.33
N GLU A 84 -9.78 5.96 -11.77
CA GLU A 84 -8.60 6.82 -11.62
C GLU A 84 -7.53 6.17 -10.71
N ASP A 85 -7.94 5.54 -9.61
CA ASP A 85 -7.02 4.84 -8.70
C ASP A 85 -6.46 3.56 -9.35
N PHE A 86 -7.26 2.88 -10.16
CA PHE A 86 -6.84 1.67 -10.87
C PHE A 86 -5.72 1.95 -11.88
N GLN A 87 -5.59 3.19 -12.38
CA GLN A 87 -4.49 3.56 -13.26
C GLN A 87 -3.12 3.25 -12.64
N PHE A 88 -2.93 3.48 -11.34
CA PHE A 88 -1.67 3.17 -10.65
C PHE A 88 -1.43 1.67 -10.53
N VAL A 89 -2.50 0.88 -10.38
CA VAL A 89 -2.42 -0.59 -10.42
C VAL A 89 -2.03 -1.07 -11.82
N ALA A 90 -2.61 -0.48 -12.86
CA ALA A 90 -2.30 -0.81 -14.25
C ALA A 90 -0.84 -0.50 -14.60
N GLU A 91 -0.32 0.66 -14.19
CA GLU A 91 1.08 1.05 -14.34
C GLU A 91 2.01 0.05 -13.64
N TRP A 92 1.72 -0.24 -12.36
CA TRP A 92 2.55 -1.16 -11.58
C TRP A 92 2.53 -2.58 -12.15
N LEU A 93 1.39 -3.07 -12.64
CA LEU A 93 1.34 -4.38 -13.28
C LEU A 93 2.18 -4.42 -14.57
N THR A 94 2.22 -3.32 -15.31
CA THR A 94 2.90 -3.25 -16.60
C THR A 94 4.41 -3.12 -16.45
N ASP A 95 4.86 -2.18 -15.62
CA ASP A 95 6.26 -1.77 -15.54
C ASP A 95 6.92 -2.03 -14.18
N GLY A 96 6.16 -2.49 -13.18
CA GLY A 96 6.62 -2.64 -11.80
C GLY A 96 6.75 -1.31 -11.05
N GLU A 97 6.29 -0.21 -11.64
CA GLU A 97 6.37 1.14 -11.07
C GLU A 97 5.04 1.87 -11.31
N PHE A 98 4.69 2.82 -10.45
CA PHE A 98 3.44 3.61 -10.58
C PHE A 98 3.64 5.06 -10.15
N GLY A 99 2.84 5.95 -10.73
CA GLY A 99 2.79 7.36 -10.38
C GLY A 99 4.14 8.08 -10.45
N ILE A 100 4.26 9.18 -9.71
CA ILE A 100 5.48 9.98 -9.62
C ILE A 100 6.55 9.18 -8.84
N ARG A 101 7.72 9.00 -9.45
CA ARG A 101 8.84 8.20 -8.91
C ARG A 101 9.80 9.05 -8.09
N SER A 102 10.09 10.25 -8.57
CA SER A 102 11.04 11.19 -7.94
C SER A 102 10.45 12.59 -8.06
N PRO A 103 9.72 13.07 -7.04
CA PRO A 103 9.16 14.41 -7.06
C PRO A 103 10.28 15.45 -6.92
N ASP A 104 10.29 16.44 -7.81
CA ASP A 104 11.30 17.51 -7.83
C ASP A 104 11.00 18.63 -6.84
N ASP A 105 9.73 18.79 -6.47
CA ASP A 105 9.25 19.87 -5.60
C ASP A 105 8.15 19.39 -4.63
N LYS A 106 7.72 20.32 -3.77
CA LYS A 106 6.73 20.05 -2.73
C LYS A 106 5.34 19.74 -3.29
N GLU A 107 4.98 20.31 -4.44
CA GLU A 107 3.68 20.08 -5.08
C GLU A 107 3.64 18.67 -5.67
N GLN A 108 4.69 18.28 -6.39
CA GLN A 108 4.87 16.92 -6.87
C GLN A 108 4.98 15.91 -5.73
N THR A 109 5.57 16.29 -4.59
CA THR A 109 5.63 15.42 -3.41
C THR A 109 4.23 15.14 -2.85
N LYS A 110 3.39 16.18 -2.73
CA LYS A 110 1.99 16.02 -2.31
C LYS A 110 1.20 15.16 -3.29
N GLU A 111 1.39 15.37 -4.58
CA GLU A 111 0.77 14.55 -5.62
C GLU A 111 1.23 13.09 -5.54
N ALA A 112 2.54 12.84 -5.44
CA ALA A 112 3.12 11.50 -5.26
C ALA A 112 2.56 10.78 -4.02
N ILE A 113 2.36 11.51 -2.92
CA ILE A 113 1.71 11.01 -1.71
C ILE A 113 0.27 10.61 -1.98
N ALA A 114 -0.52 11.49 -2.62
CA ALA A 114 -1.91 11.21 -2.97
C ALA A 114 -2.03 9.97 -3.86
N GLN A 115 -1.15 9.83 -4.85
CA GLN A 115 -1.06 8.66 -5.72
C GLN A 115 -0.72 7.38 -4.94
N CYS A 116 0.15 7.45 -3.93
CA CYS A 116 0.44 6.30 -3.07
C CYS A 116 -0.77 5.90 -2.20
N VAL A 117 -1.54 6.87 -1.71
CA VAL A 117 -2.77 6.61 -0.94
C VAL A 117 -3.82 5.94 -1.83
N ALA A 118 -4.06 6.47 -3.04
CA ALA A 118 -4.96 5.89 -4.03
C ALA A 118 -4.54 4.48 -4.44
N ALA A 119 -3.26 4.31 -4.77
CA ALA A 119 -2.66 3.02 -5.12
C ALA A 119 -2.80 1.99 -3.99
N TRP A 120 -2.60 2.39 -2.73
CA TRP A 120 -2.76 1.51 -1.57
C TRP A 120 -4.20 1.01 -1.46
N GLU A 121 -5.18 1.88 -1.58
CA GLU A 121 -6.59 1.50 -1.45
C GLU A 121 -7.02 0.55 -2.58
N ALA A 122 -6.57 0.80 -3.82
CA ALA A 122 -6.83 -0.08 -4.95
C ALA A 122 -6.13 -1.45 -4.79
N ALA A 123 -4.85 -1.46 -4.43
CA ALA A 123 -4.06 -2.68 -4.22
C ALA A 123 -4.63 -3.54 -3.08
N GLU A 124 -5.07 -2.92 -1.98
CA GLU A 124 -5.70 -3.61 -0.85
C GLU A 124 -7.00 -4.31 -1.26
N LYS A 125 -7.84 -3.66 -2.07
CA LYS A 125 -9.09 -4.27 -2.57
C LYS A 125 -8.85 -5.46 -3.50
N LEU A 126 -7.69 -5.50 -4.15
CA LEU A 126 -7.33 -6.53 -5.14
C LEU A 126 -6.38 -7.59 -4.58
N ASP A 127 -6.13 -7.58 -3.27
CA ASP A 127 -5.21 -8.49 -2.58
C ASP A 127 -3.80 -8.51 -3.23
N MET A 128 -3.31 -7.33 -3.65
CA MET A 128 -2.03 -7.15 -4.32
C MET A 128 -0.89 -6.93 -3.31
N ASP A 129 -0.56 -8.00 -2.58
CA ASP A 129 0.39 -7.98 -1.46
C ASP A 129 1.77 -7.39 -1.84
N ASP A 130 2.25 -7.69 -3.04
CA ASP A 130 3.54 -7.24 -3.56
C ASP A 130 3.54 -5.73 -3.90
N MET A 131 2.44 -5.22 -4.46
CA MET A 131 2.27 -3.78 -4.67
C MET A 131 2.15 -3.03 -3.34
N LEU A 132 1.45 -3.60 -2.34
CA LEU A 132 1.37 -2.99 -1.01
C LEU A 132 2.74 -2.87 -0.34
N GLU A 133 3.61 -3.87 -0.51
CA GLU A 133 4.99 -3.82 -0.01
C GLU A 133 5.81 -2.72 -0.71
N ASP A 134 5.67 -2.60 -2.04
CA ASP A 134 6.36 -1.56 -2.80
C ASP A 134 5.90 -0.15 -2.38
N ILE A 135 4.59 0.06 -2.22
CA ILE A 135 4.04 1.32 -1.67
C ILE A 135 4.62 1.60 -0.28
N ALA A 136 4.62 0.60 0.63
CA ALA A 136 5.15 0.77 1.98
C ALA A 136 6.64 1.15 2.02
N ASN A 137 7.41 0.77 1.00
CA ASN A 137 8.79 1.19 0.86
C ASN A 137 8.88 2.59 0.24
N LYS A 138 8.11 2.85 -0.81
CA LYS A 138 8.08 4.13 -1.53
C LYS A 138 7.72 5.31 -0.63
N VAL A 139 6.69 5.17 0.22
CA VAL A 139 6.21 6.27 1.09
C VAL A 139 7.29 6.83 2.03
N LYS A 140 8.28 6.02 2.41
CA LYS A 140 9.31 6.42 3.39
C LYS A 140 10.28 7.48 2.84
N PHE A 141 10.32 7.65 1.51
CA PHE A 141 11.24 8.57 0.85
C PHE A 141 10.66 9.98 0.62
N PHE A 142 9.38 10.19 0.92
CA PHE A 142 8.73 11.48 0.76
C PHE A 142 8.83 12.32 2.03
N GLU A 143 8.81 13.65 1.85
CA GLU A 143 8.59 14.58 2.95
C GLU A 143 7.09 14.70 3.20
N TRP A 144 6.63 14.13 4.32
CA TRP A 144 5.21 14.14 4.68
C TRP A 144 4.87 15.31 5.60
N ASP A 145 3.72 15.91 5.37
CA ASP A 145 3.12 16.79 6.36
C ASP A 145 2.23 16.02 7.36
N ASN A 146 1.92 16.68 8.47
CA ASN A 146 1.17 16.04 9.54
C ASN A 146 -0.26 15.65 9.11
N GLU A 147 -0.87 16.37 8.19
CA GLU A 147 -2.23 16.08 7.72
C GLU A 147 -2.26 14.82 6.85
N ASP A 148 -1.28 14.71 5.95
CA ASP A 148 -1.12 13.56 5.05
C ASP A 148 -0.87 12.28 5.84
N VAL A 149 0.04 12.29 6.85
CA VAL A 149 0.29 11.11 7.69
C VAL A 149 -0.94 10.71 8.50
N LEU A 150 -1.71 11.67 9.01
CA LEU A 150 -2.93 11.34 9.75
C LEU A 150 -3.99 10.70 8.85
N THR A 151 -4.11 11.17 7.61
CA THR A 151 -5.00 10.59 6.60
C THR A 151 -4.60 9.16 6.28
N LEU A 152 -3.32 8.92 6.00
CA LEU A 152 -2.79 7.58 5.74
C LEU A 152 -2.94 6.66 6.96
N ALA A 153 -2.74 7.17 8.18
CA ALA A 153 -2.97 6.42 9.41
C ALA A 153 -4.41 5.91 9.51
N ILE A 154 -5.38 6.74 9.16
CA ILE A 154 -6.79 6.34 9.20
C ILE A 154 -7.06 5.24 8.17
N LEU A 155 -6.52 5.35 6.97
CA LEU A 155 -6.67 4.34 5.91
C LEU A 155 -6.08 3.00 6.39
N VAL A 156 -4.81 2.99 6.77
CA VAL A 156 -4.06 1.78 7.10
C VAL A 156 -4.58 1.08 8.36
N TYR A 157 -5.04 1.82 9.37
CA TYR A 157 -5.58 1.22 10.60
C TYR A 157 -7.06 0.85 10.52
N ARG A 158 -7.77 1.27 9.48
CA ARG A 158 -9.15 0.82 9.20
C ARG A 158 -9.21 -0.44 8.35
N SER A 159 -8.10 -0.81 7.69
CA SER A 159 -7.98 -2.06 6.94
C SER A 159 -8.56 -3.24 7.72
N SER A 160 -9.56 -3.88 7.11
CA SER A 160 -10.22 -5.06 7.68
C SER A 160 -9.67 -6.30 6.99
N GLY A 161 -8.95 -7.15 7.72
CA GLY A 161 -8.42 -8.39 7.14
C GLY A 161 -7.24 -8.96 7.92
N PRO A 162 -6.68 -10.08 7.42
CA PRO A 162 -5.38 -10.56 7.88
C PRO A 162 -4.34 -9.46 7.71
N ARG A 163 -3.50 -9.26 8.71
CA ARG A 163 -2.39 -8.31 8.59
C ARG A 163 -1.31 -8.94 7.73
N LEU A 164 -1.04 -8.31 6.59
CA LEU A 164 0.08 -8.67 5.74
C LEU A 164 1.35 -7.97 6.23
N PRO A 165 2.55 -8.45 5.86
CA PRO A 165 3.80 -7.79 6.19
C PRO A 165 3.83 -6.31 5.79
N ALA A 166 3.26 -5.96 4.63
CA ALA A 166 3.15 -4.58 4.17
C ALA A 166 2.34 -3.68 5.14
N HIS A 167 1.23 -4.19 5.69
CA HIS A 167 0.45 -3.46 6.70
C HIS A 167 1.27 -3.23 7.97
N GLU A 168 2.06 -4.20 8.40
CA GLU A 168 2.90 -4.07 9.59
C GLU A 168 4.01 -3.03 9.37
N LEU A 169 4.70 -3.08 8.24
CA LEU A 169 5.71 -2.08 7.85
C LEU A 169 5.14 -0.67 7.82
N MET A 170 3.95 -0.51 7.24
CA MET A 170 3.27 0.77 7.13
C MET A 170 2.82 1.28 8.51
N ARG A 171 2.22 0.42 9.34
CA ARG A 171 1.77 0.78 10.71
C ARG A 171 2.94 1.16 11.61
N GLU A 172 4.06 0.48 11.49
CA GLU A 172 5.30 0.77 12.22
C GLU A 172 5.84 2.15 11.85
N TRP A 173 5.93 2.45 10.56
CA TRP A 173 6.35 3.77 10.08
C TRP A 173 5.40 4.88 10.54
N ILE A 174 4.09 4.70 10.36
CA ILE A 174 3.06 5.67 10.77
C ILE A 174 3.10 5.93 12.28
N SER A 175 3.11 4.87 13.10
CA SER A 175 3.09 5.02 14.56
C SER A 175 4.36 5.71 15.07
N SER A 176 5.51 5.42 14.46
CA SER A 176 6.78 6.08 14.76
C SER A 176 6.74 7.57 14.40
N PHE A 177 6.25 7.93 13.21
CA PHE A 177 6.08 9.32 12.79
C PHE A 177 5.16 10.08 13.74
N LEU A 178 3.96 9.55 14.00
CA LEU A 178 2.98 10.19 14.87
C LEU A 178 3.46 10.31 16.32
N ALA A 179 4.24 9.36 16.80
CA ALA A 179 4.86 9.42 18.13
C ALA A 179 5.93 10.53 18.22
N HIS A 180 6.76 10.67 17.18
CA HIS A 180 7.78 11.72 17.11
C HIS A 180 7.15 13.12 17.02
N HIS A 181 6.10 13.27 16.21
CA HIS A 181 5.39 14.53 16.01
C HIS A 181 4.22 14.76 17.00
N PHE A 182 4.09 13.92 18.03
CA PHE A 182 2.89 13.87 18.87
C PHE A 182 2.48 15.23 19.46
N TRP A 183 3.43 16.00 19.95
CA TRP A 183 3.13 17.31 20.55
C TRP A 183 2.67 18.34 19.54
N ILE A 184 3.11 18.24 18.28
CA ILE A 184 2.64 19.10 17.20
C ILE A 184 1.16 18.83 16.97
N TYR A 185 0.79 17.55 16.83
CA TYR A 185 -0.62 17.15 16.70
C TYR A 185 -1.47 17.59 17.89
N ILE A 186 -0.97 17.54 19.13
CA ILE A 186 -1.78 17.94 20.29
C ILE A 186 -1.96 19.46 20.40
N LYS A 187 -0.92 20.24 20.08
CA LYS A 187 -0.90 21.71 20.26
C LYS A 187 -1.54 22.46 19.09
N ASP A 188 -1.55 21.87 17.90
CA ASP A 188 -2.13 22.50 16.73
C ASP A 188 -3.66 22.47 16.79
N GLU A 189 -4.29 23.65 16.71
CA GLU A 189 -5.75 23.78 16.81
C GLU A 189 -6.48 23.26 15.57
N THR A 190 -5.83 23.28 14.40
CA THR A 190 -6.41 22.86 13.12
C THR A 190 -6.46 21.34 13.02
N ILE A 191 -5.34 20.65 13.25
CA ILE A 191 -5.27 19.19 13.12
C ILE A 191 -5.52 18.45 14.45
N GLY A 192 -5.29 19.09 15.59
CA GLY A 192 -5.30 18.39 16.87
C GLY A 192 -6.67 17.90 17.34
N ASN A 193 -7.74 18.56 16.90
CA ASN A 193 -9.10 18.05 17.11
C ASN A 193 -9.35 16.77 16.29
N ALA A 194 -8.91 16.74 15.03
CA ALA A 194 -9.02 15.58 14.17
C ALA A 194 -8.18 14.42 14.71
N PHE A 195 -6.91 14.67 15.05
CA PHE A 195 -6.01 13.68 15.64
C PHE A 195 -6.62 13.02 16.88
N ARG A 196 -7.01 13.81 17.89
CA ARG A 196 -7.61 13.29 19.13
C ARG A 196 -8.87 12.46 18.88
N LYS A 197 -9.73 12.91 17.96
CA LYS A 197 -10.96 12.18 17.61
C LYS A 197 -10.64 10.83 16.96
N ARG A 198 -9.69 10.79 16.02
CA ARG A 198 -9.36 9.60 15.23
C ARG A 198 -8.59 8.58 16.03
N VAL A 199 -7.60 9.00 16.83
CA VAL A 199 -6.84 8.13 17.73
C VAL A 199 -7.78 7.41 18.71
N ARG A 200 -8.76 8.12 19.30
CA ARG A 200 -9.77 7.48 20.19
C ARG A 200 -10.67 6.47 19.49
N GLN A 201 -10.92 6.65 18.20
CA GLN A 201 -11.75 5.72 17.42
C GLN A 201 -10.97 4.49 16.95
N LEU A 202 -9.65 4.62 16.79
CA LEU A 202 -8.75 3.57 16.32
C LEU A 202 -7.84 3.15 17.47
N ARG A 203 -8.35 2.29 18.37
CA ARG A 203 -7.64 1.86 19.59
C ARG A 203 -6.26 1.27 19.34
N GLU A 204 -6.08 0.58 18.20
CA GLU A 204 -4.76 0.04 17.83
C GLU A 204 -3.76 1.14 17.51
N LEU A 205 -4.19 2.17 16.77
CA LEU A 205 -3.37 3.35 16.49
C LEU A 205 -2.98 4.06 17.78
N GLU A 206 -3.93 4.24 18.71
CA GLU A 206 -3.63 4.82 20.03
C GLU A 206 -2.58 4.03 20.79
N ARG A 207 -2.76 2.71 20.90
CA ARG A 207 -1.82 1.82 21.58
C ARG A 207 -0.43 1.92 20.96
N ASP A 208 -0.34 1.85 19.63
CA ASP A 208 0.93 1.78 18.93
C ASP A 208 1.69 3.12 19.02
N ILE A 209 0.99 4.26 18.92
CA ILE A 209 1.56 5.59 19.18
C ILE A 209 2.06 5.70 20.62
N LEU A 210 1.25 5.32 21.62
CA LEU A 210 1.64 5.45 23.03
C LEU A 210 2.83 4.56 23.39
N LYS A 211 2.86 3.34 22.83
CA LYS A 211 4.01 2.43 22.95
C LYS A 211 5.28 3.09 22.42
N LYS A 212 5.25 3.59 21.18
CA LYS A 212 6.39 4.27 20.56
C LYS A 212 6.84 5.50 21.33
N ARG A 213 5.89 6.27 21.88
CA ARG A 213 6.23 7.41 22.75
C ARG A 213 6.92 6.98 24.04
N SER A 214 6.45 5.93 24.69
CA SER A 214 7.11 5.42 25.89
C SER A 214 8.51 4.89 25.62
N GLU A 215 8.71 4.23 24.48
CA GLU A 215 10.03 3.78 24.01
C GLU A 215 10.96 4.98 23.82
N ASN A 216 10.53 6.01 23.06
CA ASN A 216 11.32 7.22 22.81
C ASN A 216 11.67 8.02 24.08
N LEU A 217 10.78 8.03 25.07
CA LEU A 217 11.03 8.69 26.35
C LEU A 217 12.02 7.90 27.23
N THR A 218 12.07 6.59 27.10
CA THR A 218 12.97 5.73 27.88
C THR A 218 14.40 5.81 27.33
N THR A 219 14.56 5.77 26.01
CA THR A 219 15.88 5.96 25.37
C THR A 219 16.40 7.39 25.49
N GLY A 220 15.53 8.41 25.51
CA GLY A 220 15.95 9.80 25.75
C GLY A 220 16.44 10.10 27.17
N ILE A 221 16.20 9.20 28.14
CA ILE A 221 16.75 9.30 29.50
C ILE A 221 18.16 8.69 29.56
N GLU A 222 18.45 7.67 28.75
CA GLU A 222 19.77 7.01 28.72
C GLU A 222 20.88 7.90 28.14
N ASP A 223 20.56 8.85 27.26
CA ASP A 223 21.54 9.79 26.68
C ASP A 223 21.81 11.03 27.57
N THR A 224 21.03 11.24 28.65
CA THR A 224 21.20 12.38 29.58
C THR A 224 21.97 12.04 30.86
N ASP A 225 22.32 10.78 31.10
CA ASP A 225 23.08 10.35 32.28
C ASP A 225 24.61 10.25 32.02
N GLN A 226 25.10 10.84 30.93
CA GLN A 226 26.54 11.03 30.66
C GLN A 226 26.92 12.50 30.54
N GLU A 227 26.51 13.35 31.48
CA GLU A 227 27.21 14.62 31.70
C GLU A 227 27.21 14.98 33.19
N SER A 228 28.43 15.22 33.69
CA SER A 228 28.77 15.82 34.99
C SER A 228 28.96 14.87 36.18
N ASP A 229 30.14 14.24 36.23
CA ASP A 229 30.87 14.02 37.50
C ASP A 229 32.39 14.12 37.25
N GLU A 230 32.84 15.28 36.76
CA GLU A 230 34.24 15.71 36.95
C GLU A 230 34.27 17.17 37.43
N GLU A 231 33.81 17.40 38.66
CA GLU A 231 34.27 18.54 39.46
C GLU A 231 35.24 18.07 40.56
N GLN A 232 36.51 18.36 40.30
CA GLN A 232 37.52 18.89 41.23
C GLN A 232 37.66 18.25 42.62
N ILE A 233 38.78 17.54 42.81
CA ILE A 233 39.51 17.58 44.10
C ILE A 233 40.77 18.41 43.88
N ASN A 234 40.73 19.66 44.36
CA ASN A 234 41.94 20.45 44.62
C ASN A 234 42.53 20.05 45.99
N ASP A 235 43.85 19.99 46.01
CA ASP A 235 44.81 20.12 47.13
C ASP A 235 44.74 19.16 48.33
N ALA A 236 45.75 18.28 48.42
CA ALA A 236 46.75 18.35 49.49
C ALA A 236 47.95 17.40 49.24
N ASP A 237 49.16 17.94 49.36
CA ASP A 237 50.45 17.29 49.65
C ASP A 237 51.10 16.35 48.61
N LEU A 238 52.09 16.88 47.87
CA LEU A 238 53.53 16.51 47.98
C LEU A 238 54.42 17.38 47.07
#